data_AF-A0A9E4ZM08-F1
#
_entry.id   AF-A0A9E4ZM08-F1
#
_cell.length_a   1.000
_cell.length_b   1.000
_cell.length_c   1.000
_cell.angle_alpha   90.00
_cell.angle_beta   90.00
_cell.angle_gamma   90.00
#
_symmetry.space_group_name_H-M   'P 1'
#
loop_
_entity.id
_entity.type
_entity.pdbx_description
1 polymer ?
#
loop_
_entity_poly.entity_id
_entity_poly.type
_entity_poly.pdbx_seq_one_letter_code
_entity_poly.pdbx_strand_id
1 'polypeptide(L)'
;MERINGVEVRVYNSDIVNAYSMFIPFLVKNFIIISTGVLNLSDCEKRAIIMHEYGHIKRGHTIYSFILIFLTVLTTFYLFTEGLVVGAFLITLAIIPFQRYLLRKMELDADKFATKYVGKDVLISLILKYGDEKASIFSTHPSASLRIKAITG
;
A
#
# COMPACT_ATOMS: atom_id res chain seq x y z
N MET A 1 1.13 -9.93 21.27
CA MET A 1 1.27 -9.80 19.80
C MET A 1 0.15 -10.60 19.18
N GLU A 2 -0.73 -9.95 18.41
CA GLU A 2 -1.87 -10.59 17.78
C GLU A 2 -1.49 -11.11 16.38
N ARG A 3 -1.99 -12.27 15.99
CA ARG A 3 -1.77 -12.85 14.66
C ARG A 3 -3.11 -12.96 13.93
N ILE A 4 -3.17 -12.44 12.71
CA ILE A 4 -4.35 -12.54 11.85
C ILE A 4 -3.95 -13.36 10.63
N ASN A 5 -4.56 -14.53 10.46
CA ASN A 5 -4.24 -15.48 9.38
C ASN A 5 -2.74 -15.81 9.27
N GLY A 6 -2.04 -15.89 10.41
CA GLY A 6 -0.60 -16.17 10.48
C GLY A 6 0.32 -14.97 10.22
N VAL A 7 -0.24 -13.80 9.91
CA VAL A 7 0.50 -12.52 9.78
C VAL A 7 0.54 -11.82 11.13
N GLU A 8 1.72 -11.34 11.51
CA GLU A 8 1.91 -10.59 12.75
C GLU A 8 1.37 -9.16 12.62
N VAL A 9 0.59 -8.71 13.61
CA VAL A 9 0.09 -7.34 13.68
C VAL A 9 0.83 -6.58 14.78
N ARG A 10 1.40 -5.42 14.42
CA ARG A 10 2.11 -4.52 15.32
C ARG A 10 1.39 -3.20 15.43
N VAL A 11 1.48 -2.56 16.59
CA VAL A 11 0.84 -1.28 16.85
C VAL A 11 1.91 -0.21 17.06
N TYR A 12 1.74 0.96 16.47
CA TYR A 12 2.53 2.16 16.76
C TYR A 12 1.65 3.30 17.28
N ASN A 13 2.22 4.18 18.09
CA ASN A 13 1.47 5.26 18.73
C ASN A 13 1.21 6.41 17.74
N SER A 14 -0.05 6.61 17.36
CA SER A 14 -0.52 7.75 16.57
C SER A 14 -2.05 7.80 16.58
N ASP A 15 -2.62 8.97 16.85
CA ASP A 15 -4.08 9.18 16.83
C ASP A 15 -4.66 9.20 15.41
N ILE A 16 -3.81 9.33 14.39
CA ILE A 16 -4.22 9.27 12.99
C ILE A 16 -4.55 7.82 12.63
N VAL A 17 -5.73 7.58 12.09
CA VAL A 17 -6.15 6.25 11.61
C VAL A 17 -5.31 5.87 10.40
N ASN A 18 -4.42 4.89 10.56
CA ASN A 18 -3.57 4.44 9.46
C ASN A 18 -3.07 3.00 9.67
N ALA A 19 -2.74 2.33 8.57
CA ALA A 19 -2.14 1.01 8.57
C ALA A 19 -1.20 0.83 7.38
N TYR A 20 -0.27 -0.12 7.53
CA TYR A 20 0.71 -0.44 6.49
C TYR A 20 1.02 -1.93 6.48
N SER A 21 1.11 -2.47 5.27
CA SER A 21 1.70 -3.77 5.00
C SER A 21 3.19 -3.62 4.78
N MET A 22 3.99 -4.33 5.57
CA MET A 22 5.44 -4.29 5.48
C MET A 22 6.01 -5.68 5.22
N PHE A 23 7.09 -5.71 4.44
CA PHE A 23 7.87 -6.88 4.11
C PHE A 23 9.31 -6.65 4.55
N ILE A 24 9.90 -7.60 5.30
CA ILE A 24 11.35 -7.61 5.57
C ILE A 24 12.00 -8.67 4.65
N PRO A 25 12.79 -8.25 3.65
CA PRO A 25 13.38 -9.16 2.66
C PRO A 25 14.21 -10.29 3.27
N PHE A 26 15.14 -9.95 4.17
CA PHE A 26 16.08 -10.93 4.74
C PHE A 26 15.45 -11.96 5.68
N LEU A 27 14.27 -11.66 6.22
CA LEU A 27 13.53 -12.57 7.11
C LEU A 27 12.36 -13.25 6.40
N VAL A 28 12.04 -12.84 5.17
CA VAL A 28 10.87 -13.28 4.38
C VAL A 28 9.58 -13.20 5.21
N LYS A 29 9.48 -12.18 6.06
CA LYS A 29 8.34 -11.97 6.97
C LYS A 29 7.50 -10.80 6.48
N ASN A 30 6.20 -11.00 6.47
CA ASN A 30 5.20 -9.96 6.29
C ASN A 30 4.55 -9.65 7.63
N PHE A 31 4.26 -8.38 7.87
CA PHE A 31 3.52 -7.93 9.05
C PHE A 31 2.67 -6.73 8.68
N ILE A 32 1.61 -6.55 9.43
CA ILE A 32 0.72 -5.39 9.34
C ILE A 32 1.05 -4.49 10.51
N ILE A 33 1.26 -3.22 10.25
CA ILE A 33 1.47 -2.20 11.27
C ILE A 33 0.22 -1.33 11.30
N ILE A 34 -0.42 -1.16 12.45
CA ILE A 34 -1.59 -0.31 12.64
C ILE A 34 -1.29 0.80 13.65
N SER A 35 -1.91 1.97 13.49
CA SER A 35 -1.84 3.03 14.49
C SER A 35 -2.74 2.76 15.69
N THR A 36 -2.50 3.42 16.82
CA THR A 36 -3.42 3.40 17.96
C THR A 36 -4.80 3.98 17.61
N GLY A 37 -4.88 4.92 16.66
CA GLY A 37 -6.14 5.43 16.10
C GLY A 37 -7.04 4.33 15.51
N VAL A 38 -6.47 3.29 14.89
CA VAL A 38 -7.22 2.13 14.37
C VAL A 38 -7.93 1.36 15.49
N LEU A 39 -7.35 1.34 16.71
CA LEU A 39 -7.93 0.62 17.84
C LEU A 39 -9.25 1.24 18.32
N ASN A 40 -9.49 2.51 18.01
CA ASN A 40 -10.72 3.24 18.37
C ASN A 40 -11.86 3.05 17.35
N LEU A 41 -11.60 2.36 16.23
CA LEU A 41 -12.61 2.11 15.20
C LEU A 41 -13.61 1.03 15.62
N SER A 42 -14.75 0.98 14.92
CA SER A 42 -15.68 -0.15 15.04
C SER A 42 -15.04 -1.45 14.57
N ASP A 43 -15.53 -2.60 15.04
CA ASP A 43 -14.98 -3.90 14.65
C ASP A 43 -15.08 -4.16 13.13
N CYS A 44 -16.12 -3.65 12.48
CA CYS A 44 -16.27 -3.73 11.04
C CYS A 44 -15.18 -2.92 10.30
N GLU A 45 -14.91 -1.69 10.75
CA GLU A 45 -13.89 -0.81 10.17
C GLU A 45 -12.48 -1.35 10.41
N LYS A 46 -12.20 -1.87 11.62
CA LYS A 46 -10.93 -2.56 11.93
C LYS A 46 -10.70 -3.72 10.97
N ARG A 47 -11.71 -4.58 10.81
CA ARG A 47 -11.64 -5.70 9.86
C ARG A 47 -11.43 -5.22 8.43
N ALA A 48 -12.03 -4.11 8.02
CA ALA A 48 -11.87 -3.56 6.68
C ALA A 48 -10.43 -3.08 6.42
N ILE A 49 -9.84 -2.30 7.33
CA ILE A 49 -8.43 -1.89 7.24
C ILE A 49 -7.51 -3.11 7.18
N ILE A 50 -7.70 -4.06 8.11
CA ILE A 50 -6.86 -5.25 8.20
C ILE A 50 -6.97 -6.10 6.93
N MET A 51 -8.16 -6.27 6.37
CA MET A 51 -8.35 -7.05 5.14
C MET A 51 -7.77 -6.36 3.90
N HIS A 52 -7.77 -5.03 3.85
CA HIS A 52 -7.09 -4.27 2.81
C HIS A 52 -5.57 -4.50 2.87
N GLU A 53 -4.96 -4.33 4.04
CA GLU A 53 -3.53 -4.60 4.25
C GLU A 53 -3.17 -6.08 4.00
N TYR A 54 -3.97 -7.00 4.53
CA TYR A 54 -3.79 -8.42 4.25
C TYR A 54 -3.92 -8.73 2.76
N GLY A 55 -4.74 -7.99 2.01
CA GLY A 55 -4.82 -8.04 0.55
C GLY A 55 -3.49 -7.73 -0.12
N HIS A 56 -2.77 -6.69 0.32
CA HIS A 56 -1.43 -6.40 -0.18
C HIS A 56 -0.46 -7.56 0.04
N ILE A 57 -0.47 -8.15 1.23
CA ILE A 57 0.39 -9.30 1.55
C ILE A 57 0.01 -10.50 0.69
N LYS A 58 -1.28 -10.84 0.61
CA LYS A 58 -1.78 -12.03 -0.08
C LYS A 58 -1.54 -11.97 -1.59
N ARG A 59 -1.59 -10.78 -2.17
CA ARG A 59 -1.33 -10.52 -3.61
C ARG A 59 0.15 -10.26 -3.91
N GLY A 60 1.02 -10.30 -2.89
CA GLY A 60 2.46 -10.09 -3.04
C GLY A 60 2.85 -8.64 -3.33
N HIS A 61 1.95 -7.68 -3.13
CA HIS A 61 2.15 -6.29 -3.49
C HIS A 61 3.41 -5.68 -2.85
N THR A 62 3.64 -5.95 -1.57
CA THR A 62 4.83 -5.49 -0.85
C THR A 62 6.13 -6.01 -1.47
N ILE A 63 6.14 -7.27 -1.91
CA ILE A 63 7.29 -7.93 -2.55
C ILE A 63 7.52 -7.34 -3.95
N TYR A 64 6.46 -7.19 -4.74
CA TYR A 64 6.56 -6.59 -6.08
C TYR A 64 7.10 -5.16 -6.02
N SER A 65 6.58 -4.32 -5.12
CA SER A 65 7.07 -2.96 -4.92
C SER A 65 8.54 -2.95 -4.49
N PHE A 66 8.94 -3.86 -3.61
CA PHE A 66 10.34 -3.99 -3.19
C PHE A 66 11.26 -4.35 -4.38
N ILE A 67 10.90 -5.37 -5.17
CA ILE A 67 11.70 -5.78 -6.34
C ILE A 67 11.81 -4.62 -7.33
N LEU A 68 10.70 -3.93 -7.59
CA LEU A 68 10.67 -2.81 -8.52
C LEU A 68 11.60 -1.66 -8.09
N ILE A 69 11.55 -1.26 -6.81
CA ILE A 69 12.45 -0.25 -6.25
C ILE A 69 13.90 -0.74 -6.28
N PHE A 70 14.13 -2.00 -5.90
CA PHE A 70 15.48 -2.59 -5.87
C PHE A 70 16.13 -2.59 -7.25
N LEU A 71 15.40 -3.02 -8.29
CA LEU A 71 15.88 -3.00 -9.67
C LEU A 71 16.13 -1.56 -10.17
N THR A 72 15.28 -0.60 -9.79
CA THR A 72 15.53 0.82 -10.09
C THR A 72 16.82 1.30 -9.46
N VAL A 73 17.04 1.03 -8.17
CA VAL A 73 18.26 1.44 -7.47
C VAL A 73 19.49 0.79 -8.10
N LEU A 74 19.47 -0.51 -8.39
CA LEU A 74 20.59 -1.20 -9.06
C LEU A 74 20.90 -0.62 -10.44
N THR A 75 19.86 -0.37 -11.24
CA THR A 75 20.03 0.17 -12.60
C THR A 75 20.60 1.58 -12.55
N THR A 76 20.04 2.44 -11.70
CA THR A 76 20.54 3.81 -11.52
C THR A 76 21.97 3.81 -10.99
N PHE A 77 22.29 2.97 -9.99
CA PHE A 77 23.63 2.83 -9.44
C PHE A 77 24.65 2.38 -10.49
N TYR A 78 24.31 1.37 -11.30
CA TYR A 78 25.16 0.92 -12.41
C TYR A 78 25.42 2.05 -13.43
N LEU A 79 24.41 2.83 -13.80
CA LEU A 79 24.61 3.96 -14.71
C LEU A 79 25.52 5.04 -14.10
N PHE A 80 25.45 5.25 -12.79
CA PHE A 80 26.39 6.14 -12.09
C PHE A 80 27.83 5.61 -12.14
N THR A 81 28.06 4.30 -11.96
CA THR A 81 29.42 3.72 -12.01
C THR A 81 30.04 3.79 -13.40
N GLU A 82 29.22 3.74 -14.45
CA GLU A 82 29.66 3.93 -15.84
C GLU A 82 29.83 5.41 -16.25
N GLY A 83 29.64 6.36 -15.32
CA GLY A 83 29.71 7.80 -15.61
C GLY A 83 28.52 8.35 -16.41
N LEU A 84 27.47 7.55 -16.64
CA LEU A 84 26.27 7.89 -17.39
C LEU A 84 25.24 8.66 -16.54
N VAL A 85 25.66 9.76 -15.90
CA VAL A 85 24.86 10.54 -14.95
C VAL A 85 23.56 11.06 -15.58
N VAL A 86 23.61 11.56 -16.82
CA VAL A 86 22.42 12.04 -17.54
C VAL A 86 21.47 10.86 -17.83
N GLY A 87 22.01 9.71 -18.21
CA GLY A 87 21.20 8.49 -18.43
C GLY A 87 20.50 8.03 -17.14
N ALA A 88 21.21 8.03 -16.02
CA ALA A 88 20.68 7.72 -14.69
C ALA A 88 19.52 8.66 -14.29
N PHE A 89 19.63 9.95 -14.63
CA PHE A 89 18.56 10.91 -14.38
C PHE A 89 17.34 10.67 -15.27
N LEU A 90 17.55 10.47 -16.57
CA LEU A 90 16.47 10.22 -17.54
C LEU A 90 15.68 8.95 -17.22
N ILE A 91 16.36 7.85 -16.89
CA ILE A 91 15.68 6.59 -16.52
C ILE A 91 14.88 6.75 -15.23
N THR A 92 15.40 7.49 -14.25
CA THR A 92 14.70 7.77 -12.99
C THR A 92 13.43 8.60 -13.24
N LEU A 93 13.51 9.61 -14.12
CA LEU A 93 12.32 10.39 -14.51
C LEU A 93 11.26 9.54 -15.21
N ALA A 94 11.67 8.59 -16.06
CA ALA A 94 10.76 7.72 -16.78
C ALA A 94 10.11 6.64 -15.88
N ILE A 95 10.86 6.10 -14.92
CA ILE A 95 10.40 4.96 -14.10
C ILE A 95 9.41 5.39 -13.00
N ILE A 96 9.56 6.58 -12.42
CA ILE A 96 8.69 7.10 -11.36
C ILE A 96 7.19 7.05 -11.74
N PRO A 97 6.72 7.63 -12.87
CA PRO A 97 5.30 7.59 -13.22
C PRO A 97 4.82 6.16 -13.50
N PHE A 98 5.67 5.30 -14.05
CA PHE A 98 5.35 3.89 -14.26
C PHE A 98 5.15 3.13 -12.95
N GLN A 99 6.07 3.29 -11.98
CA GLN A 99 5.93 2.73 -10.64
C GLN A 99 4.64 3.21 -9.96
N ARG A 100 4.32 4.50 -10.08
CA ARG A 100 3.09 5.08 -9.52
C ARG A 100 1.83 4.49 -10.14
N TYR A 101 1.82 4.26 -11.44
CA TYR A 101 0.72 3.58 -12.13
C TYR A 101 0.50 2.16 -11.56
N LEU A 102 1.58 1.40 -11.37
CA LEU A 102 1.51 0.05 -10.80
C LEU A 102 1.01 0.07 -9.35
N LEU A 103 1.54 0.96 -8.50
CA LEU A 103 1.11 1.10 -7.10
C LEU A 103 -0.39 1.42 -7.00
N ARG A 104 -0.89 2.33 -7.84
CA ARG A 104 -2.33 2.63 -7.88
C ARG A 104 -3.17 1.43 -8.28
N LYS A 105 -2.71 0.62 -9.25
CA LYS A 105 -3.40 -0.61 -9.64
C LYS A 105 -3.43 -1.63 -8.50
N MET A 106 -2.35 -1.73 -7.73
CA MET A 106 -2.23 -2.63 -6.57
C MET A 106 -3.15 -2.20 -5.43
N GLU A 107 -3.31 -0.89 -5.20
CA GLU A 107 -4.31 -0.37 -4.24
C GLU A 107 -5.73 -0.82 -4.61
N LEU A 108 -6.14 -0.59 -5.87
CA LEU A 108 -7.48 -0.95 -6.31
C LEU A 108 -7.72 -2.46 -6.26
N ASP A 109 -6.68 -3.26 -6.47
CA ASP A 109 -6.75 -4.71 -6.30
C ASP A 109 -6.88 -5.13 -4.82
N ALA A 110 -6.20 -4.43 -3.91
CA ALA A 110 -6.35 -4.63 -2.47
C ALA A 110 -7.76 -4.25 -1.98
N ASP A 111 -8.33 -3.15 -2.48
CA ASP A 111 -9.74 -2.78 -2.23
C ASP A 111 -10.70 -3.87 -2.72
N LYS A 112 -10.52 -4.35 -3.96
CA LYS A 112 -11.32 -5.46 -4.51
C LYS A 112 -11.15 -6.75 -3.72
N PHE A 113 -9.98 -6.98 -3.14
CA PHE A 113 -9.78 -8.12 -2.24
C PHE A 113 -10.57 -7.91 -0.94
N ALA A 114 -10.40 -6.79 -0.24
CA ALA A 114 -11.04 -6.52 1.04
C ALA A 114 -12.58 -6.54 0.95
N THR A 115 -13.16 -5.93 -0.09
CA THR A 115 -14.62 -5.93 -0.32
C THR A 115 -15.24 -7.32 -0.38
N LYS A 116 -14.51 -8.34 -0.84
CA LYS A 116 -14.99 -9.73 -0.86
C LYS A 116 -15.16 -10.32 0.54
N TYR A 117 -14.46 -9.80 1.54
CA TYR A 117 -14.47 -10.30 2.92
C TYR A 117 -15.30 -9.44 3.87
N VAL A 118 -15.32 -8.12 3.68
CA VAL A 118 -16.03 -7.19 4.60
C VAL A 118 -17.26 -6.53 3.98
N GLY A 119 -17.51 -6.73 2.70
CA GLY A 119 -18.59 -6.06 1.96
C GLY A 119 -18.18 -4.67 1.46
N LYS A 120 -18.88 -4.20 0.41
CA LYS A 120 -18.59 -2.91 -0.24
C LYS A 120 -18.87 -1.73 0.69
N ASP A 121 -20.00 -1.75 1.39
CA ASP A 121 -20.48 -0.61 2.18
C ASP A 121 -19.54 -0.27 3.34
N VAL A 122 -19.00 -1.30 4.00
CA VAL A 122 -18.05 -1.12 5.11
C VAL A 122 -16.76 -0.46 4.61
N LEU A 123 -16.20 -0.94 3.49
CA LEU A 123 -14.97 -0.37 2.94
C LEU A 123 -15.19 1.05 2.39
N ILE A 124 -16.30 1.31 1.71
CA ILE A 124 -16.64 2.65 1.23
C ILE A 124 -16.80 3.62 2.40
N SER A 125 -17.51 3.23 3.46
CA SER A 125 -17.67 4.06 4.67
C SER A 125 -16.33 4.43 5.28
N LEU A 126 -15.41 3.47 5.38
CA LEU A 126 -14.06 3.68 5.87
C LEU A 126 -13.28 4.67 4.97
N ILE A 127 -13.30 4.46 3.64
CA ILE A 127 -12.62 5.32 2.67
C ILE A 127 -13.17 6.75 2.71
N LEU A 128 -14.48 6.92 2.90
CA LEU A 128 -15.10 8.25 3.02
C LEU A 128 -14.68 8.98 4.30
N LYS A 129 -14.48 8.26 5.40
CA LYS A 129 -14.09 8.86 6.69
C LYS A 129 -12.61 9.19 6.79
N TYR A 130 -11.75 8.33 6.23
CA TYR A 130 -10.30 8.36 6.48
C TYR A 130 -9.44 8.42 5.22
N GLY A 131 -10.03 8.29 4.03
CA GLY A 131 -9.29 8.34 2.77
C GLY A 131 -8.97 9.77 2.32
N ASP A 132 -7.90 9.91 1.54
CA ASP A 132 -7.51 11.20 0.98
C ASP A 132 -8.52 11.68 -0.08
N GLU A 133 -9.14 12.83 0.13
CA GLU A 133 -10.07 13.43 -0.83
C GLU A 133 -9.40 13.74 -2.18
N LYS A 134 -8.15 14.22 -2.13
CA LYS A 134 -7.36 14.59 -3.30
C LYS A 134 -6.04 13.84 -3.29
N ALA A 135 -5.83 13.01 -4.31
CA ALA A 135 -4.50 12.45 -4.57
C ALA A 135 -3.67 13.46 -5.36
N SER A 136 -2.57 13.90 -4.76
CA SER A 136 -1.52 14.64 -5.45
C SER A 136 -0.60 13.67 -6.22
N ILE A 137 0.34 14.23 -6.99
CA ILE A 137 1.43 13.46 -7.63
C ILE A 137 2.28 12.74 -6.56
N PHE A 138 2.33 13.29 -5.34
CA PHE A 138 3.10 12.74 -4.21
C PHE A 138 2.29 11.79 -3.31
N SER A 139 0.97 11.70 -3.49
CA SER A 139 0.13 10.83 -2.65
C SER A 139 0.48 9.35 -2.86
N THR A 140 0.52 8.61 -1.76
CA THR A 140 0.77 7.16 -1.76
C THR A 140 -0.47 6.38 -2.20
N HIS A 141 -1.65 6.87 -1.86
CA HIS A 141 -2.93 6.29 -2.28
C HIS A 141 -3.56 7.10 -3.43
N PRO A 142 -4.32 6.43 -4.33
CA PRO A 142 -5.26 7.10 -5.21
C PRO A 142 -6.36 7.81 -4.40
N SER A 143 -7.05 8.77 -5.02
CA SER A 143 -8.11 9.52 -4.34
C SER A 143 -9.23 8.60 -3.88
N ALA A 144 -9.89 8.96 -2.77
CA ALA A 144 -11.06 8.27 -2.25
C ALA A 144 -12.12 8.04 -3.34
N SER A 145 -12.38 9.05 -4.18
CA SER A 145 -13.31 8.96 -5.31
C SER A 145 -12.95 7.88 -6.33
N LEU A 146 -11.67 7.71 -6.65
CA LEU A 146 -11.21 6.69 -7.59
C LEU A 146 -11.36 5.29 -6.99
N ARG A 147 -11.03 5.13 -5.71
CA ARG A 147 -11.17 3.87 -4.98
C ARG A 147 -12.64 3.44 -4.90
N ILE A 148 -13.53 4.37 -4.51
CA ILE A 148 -14.97 4.10 -4.45
C ILE A 148 -15.50 3.71 -5.82
N LYS A 149 -15.13 4.41 -6.90
CA LYS A 149 -15.52 4.06 -8.27
C LYS A 149 -15.07 2.64 -8.67
N ALA A 150 -13.88 2.22 -8.24
CA ALA A 150 -13.36 0.88 -8.53
C ALA A 150 -14.03 -0.24 -7.72
N ILE A 151 -14.67 0.09 -6.60
CA ILE A 151 -15.45 -0.84 -5.77
C ILE A 151 -16.88 -0.98 -6.30
N THR A 152 -17.47 0.12 -6.77
CA THR A 152 -18.87 0.16 -7.22
C THR A 152 -19.05 -0.26 -8.68
N GLY A 153 -18.09 0.03 -9.56
CA GLY A 153 -18.06 -0.42 -10.96
C GLY A 153 -17.58 -1.85 -11.12
#